data_AF-A0A238ZLQ7-F1
#
_entry.id   AF-A0A238ZLQ7-F1
#
_cell.length_a   1.000
_cell.length_b   1.000
_cell.length_c   1.000
_cell.angle_alpha   90.00
_cell.angle_beta   90.00
_cell.angle_gamma   90.00
#
_symmetry.space_group_name_H-M   'P 1'
#
loop_
_entity.id
_entity.type
_entity.pdbx_description
1 polymer ?
#
loop_
_entity_poly.entity_id
_entity_poly.type
_entity_poly.pdbx_seq_one_letter_code
_entity_poly.pdbx_strand_id
1 'polypeptide(L)'
;MYKQVYTSLLLLICIVSINAQSRTLPDFPTPQNDFYTLLEEDKVTNPLFLEGSVREVNRTFTQHTSPDSDQTYTENYYYLINTDRKITKYTTDNVFDDITVENLNSELLPIIKNDTIIKEEDFYTYIYKKGKLTNYMAYDIAGGMMDSIVYTYKNDKLSTRTHYKSEGALEMDDEGFVDESVIYFSEFSIYGYGEATYTKLGQLHTLLQHEFTIESDLIDTYKSTYTYDQQGRFKNATTVSDRCFLTYKQLKKHPKKWKLQENETVEGMYIETTFSVSYDSKDRITSYTKADSQKNNIVYNVSYENDAKKNIYVSRDDYSFQKEITIHRDLLFEYTYDTYHNPTYIASYILRNGKKVLDKSTELAIIYY
;
A
#
# COMPACT_ATOMS: atom_id res chain seq x y z
N MET A 1 -66.00 0.23 11.87
CA MET A 1 -64.82 0.55 12.70
C MET A 1 -63.60 -0.15 12.11
N TYR A 2 -62.83 0.51 11.25
CA TYR A 2 -61.55 0.00 10.77
C TYR A 2 -60.44 0.60 11.64
N LYS A 3 -59.73 -0.25 12.40
CA LYS A 3 -58.50 0.14 13.10
C LYS A 3 -57.34 0.02 12.11
N GLN A 4 -56.80 1.16 11.69
CA GLN A 4 -55.49 1.21 11.03
C GLN A 4 -54.40 0.99 12.08
N VAL A 5 -53.60 -0.05 11.88
CA VAL A 5 -52.35 -0.27 12.60
C VAL A 5 -51.27 0.49 11.84
N TYR A 6 -50.80 1.59 12.41
CA TYR A 6 -49.59 2.25 11.94
C TYR A 6 -48.39 1.47 12.47
N THR A 7 -47.75 0.69 11.59
CA THR A 7 -46.45 0.08 11.87
C THR A 7 -45.39 1.16 11.63
N SER A 8 -44.96 1.82 12.69
CA SER A 8 -43.81 2.73 12.66
C SER A 8 -42.53 1.92 12.43
N LEU A 9 -41.99 1.99 11.21
CA LEU A 9 -40.65 1.49 10.89
C LEU A 9 -39.62 2.44 11.50
N LEU A 10 -39.10 2.08 12.68
CA LEU A 10 -38.00 2.79 13.32
C LEU A 10 -36.70 2.43 12.59
N LEU A 11 -36.28 3.24 11.62
CA LEU A 11 -34.96 3.12 10.99
C LEU A 11 -33.93 3.71 11.96
N LEU A 12 -33.30 2.86 12.77
CA LEU A 12 -32.21 3.25 13.67
C LEU A 12 -30.96 3.54 12.82
N ILE A 13 -30.76 4.80 12.42
CA ILE A 13 -29.51 5.25 11.80
C ILE A 13 -28.54 5.55 12.96
N CYS A 14 -27.73 4.55 13.34
CA CYS A 14 -26.60 4.78 14.23
C CYS A 14 -25.56 5.63 13.48
N ILE A 15 -25.58 6.94 13.71
CA ILE A 15 -24.50 7.84 13.30
C ILE A 15 -23.40 7.68 14.35
N VAL A 16 -22.37 6.91 14.02
CA VAL A 16 -21.17 6.78 14.85
C VAL A 16 -20.21 7.88 14.39
N SER A 17 -20.05 8.93 15.21
CA SER A 17 -19.01 9.94 15.03
C SER A 17 -17.69 9.41 15.56
N ILE A 18 -16.80 9.01 14.65
CA ILE A 18 -15.40 8.70 14.93
C ILE A 18 -14.59 9.92 14.46
N ASN A 19 -13.69 10.42 15.32
CA ASN A 19 -12.76 11.51 15.01
C ASN A 19 -12.02 11.22 13.70
N ALA A 20 -11.79 12.25 12.87
CA ALA A 20 -11.20 12.10 11.55
C ALA A 20 -9.93 11.24 11.56
N GLN A 21 -10.03 10.07 10.95
CA GLN A 21 -8.95 9.13 10.77
C GLN A 21 -9.15 8.48 9.40
N SER A 22 -8.18 8.66 8.50
CA SER A 22 -8.23 8.06 7.17
C SER A 22 -8.31 6.53 7.29
N ARG A 23 -9.43 5.95 6.86
CA ARG A 23 -9.64 4.51 6.92
C ARG A 23 -8.91 3.82 5.78
N THR A 24 -8.32 2.65 6.05
CA THR A 24 -7.70 1.82 5.00
C THR A 24 -8.71 1.48 3.91
N LEU A 25 -8.39 1.86 2.67
CA LEU A 25 -9.21 1.59 1.50
C LEU A 25 -8.94 0.17 0.96
N PRO A 26 -9.96 -0.55 0.46
CA PRO A 26 -9.75 -1.83 -0.19
C PRO A 26 -8.83 -1.70 -1.40
N ASP A 27 -7.84 -2.59 -1.49
CA ASP A 27 -6.98 -2.71 -2.66
C ASP A 27 -7.02 -4.14 -3.22
N PHE A 28 -6.58 -4.29 -4.47
CA PHE A 28 -6.39 -5.60 -5.04
C PHE A 28 -5.25 -6.33 -4.33
N PRO A 29 -5.36 -7.65 -4.14
CA PRO A 29 -4.24 -8.42 -3.60
C PRO A 29 -2.98 -8.22 -4.47
N THR A 30 -1.82 -8.10 -3.83
CA THR A 30 -0.53 -8.02 -4.51
C THR A 30 0.38 -9.14 -4.00
N PRO A 31 0.15 -10.41 -4.39
CA PRO A 31 0.89 -11.55 -3.84
C PRO A 31 2.41 -11.46 -4.04
N GLN A 32 2.86 -10.72 -5.05
CA GLN A 32 4.28 -10.43 -5.26
C GLN A 32 4.88 -9.57 -4.15
N ASN A 33 4.07 -8.76 -3.48
CA ASN A 33 4.52 -7.91 -2.37
C ASN A 33 4.61 -8.66 -1.04
N ASP A 34 4.06 -9.88 -0.93
CA ASP A 34 4.17 -10.72 0.27
C ASP A 34 5.65 -10.96 0.63
N PHE A 35 6.56 -10.93 -0.35
CA PHE A 35 8.00 -10.98 -0.10
C PHE A 35 8.48 -9.83 0.82
N TYR A 36 7.97 -8.61 0.63
CA TYR A 36 8.41 -7.46 1.42
C TYR A 36 8.00 -7.53 2.88
N THR A 37 7.01 -8.37 3.23
CA THR A 37 6.70 -8.68 4.63
C THR A 37 7.88 -9.35 5.36
N LEU A 38 8.79 -10.01 4.63
CA LEU A 38 10.04 -10.53 5.19
C LEU A 38 10.99 -9.42 5.65
N LEU A 39 10.79 -8.17 5.24
CA LEU A 39 11.56 -7.05 5.77
C LEU A 39 11.05 -6.60 7.15
N GLU A 40 9.86 -7.07 7.56
CA GLU A 40 9.24 -6.86 8.88
C GLU A 40 9.15 -5.39 9.28
N GLU A 41 8.97 -4.49 8.30
CA GLU A 41 8.90 -3.05 8.51
C GLU A 41 7.87 -2.68 9.59
N ASP A 42 6.65 -3.20 9.51
CA ASP A 42 5.58 -2.96 10.48
C ASP A 42 6.00 -3.29 11.92
N LYS A 43 6.68 -4.42 12.15
CA LYS A 43 7.16 -4.83 13.49
C LYS A 43 8.24 -3.90 14.02
N VAL A 44 9.04 -3.32 13.13
CA VAL A 44 10.13 -2.42 13.48
C VAL A 44 9.61 -1.01 13.74
N THR A 45 8.61 -0.58 12.98
CA THR A 45 8.06 0.78 13.03
C THR A 45 7.02 0.94 14.13
N ASN A 46 6.18 -0.08 14.37
CA ASN A 46 5.11 -0.04 15.36
C ASN A 46 5.08 -1.31 16.24
N PRO A 47 5.30 -1.19 17.57
CA PRO A 47 5.36 -2.34 18.47
C PRO A 47 4.00 -3.06 18.65
N LEU A 48 2.89 -2.50 18.16
CA LEU A 48 1.61 -3.21 18.14
C LEU A 48 1.62 -4.45 17.25
N PHE A 49 2.52 -4.56 16.28
CA PHE A 49 2.66 -5.75 15.42
C PHE A 49 3.57 -6.84 16.01
N LEU A 50 4.24 -6.55 17.13
CA LEU A 50 5.07 -7.55 17.81
C LEU A 50 4.19 -8.63 18.45
N GLU A 51 4.71 -9.85 18.44
CA GLU A 51 4.07 -11.03 19.02
C GLU A 51 4.29 -11.10 20.53
N GLY A 52 3.35 -11.72 21.25
CA GLY A 52 3.38 -11.88 22.70
C GLY A 52 2.73 -10.71 23.46
N SER A 53 2.70 -10.82 24.79
CA SER A 53 2.14 -9.78 25.67
C SER A 53 3.18 -8.68 25.92
N VAL A 54 3.45 -7.87 24.90
CA VAL A 54 4.43 -6.77 24.97
C VAL A 54 3.92 -5.66 25.89
N ARG A 55 4.78 -5.25 26.83
CA ARG A 55 4.53 -4.16 27.76
C ARG A 55 5.28 -2.89 27.35
N GLU A 56 6.53 -3.03 26.95
CA GLU A 56 7.42 -1.89 26.69
C GLU A 56 8.38 -2.22 25.56
N VAL A 57 8.68 -1.24 24.72
CA VAL A 57 9.69 -1.34 23.66
C VAL A 57 10.54 -0.09 23.65
N ASN A 58 11.86 -0.28 23.72
CA ASN A 58 12.84 0.76 23.39
C ASN A 58 13.45 0.39 22.05
N ARG A 59 13.24 1.24 21.03
CA ARG A 59 13.83 1.08 19.70
C ARG A 59 14.95 2.10 19.52
N THR A 60 16.13 1.64 19.15
CA THR A 60 17.25 2.50 18.78
C THR A 60 17.61 2.25 17.32
N PHE A 61 17.51 3.28 16.49
CA PHE A 61 17.99 3.27 15.11
C PHE A 61 19.35 3.98 15.05
N THR A 62 20.31 3.40 14.34
CA THR A 62 21.63 3.99 14.11
C THR A 62 21.98 3.91 12.63
N GLN A 63 22.23 5.07 12.02
CA GLN A 63 22.96 5.18 10.76
C GLN A 63 24.45 5.25 11.10
N HIS A 64 25.25 4.41 10.45
CA HIS A 64 26.70 4.38 10.60
C HIS A 64 27.38 5.11 9.44
N THR A 65 28.66 5.44 9.62
CA THR A 65 29.50 5.88 8.51
C THR A 65 29.71 4.71 7.53
N SER A 66 29.27 4.90 6.29
CA SER A 66 29.23 3.91 5.22
C SER A 66 29.54 4.57 3.87
N PRO A 67 29.67 3.83 2.76
CA PRO A 67 29.82 4.43 1.44
C PRO A 67 28.69 5.39 1.03
N ASP A 68 27.53 5.31 1.68
CA ASP A 68 26.36 6.14 1.41
C ASP A 68 26.13 7.24 2.46
N SER A 69 26.86 7.22 3.58
CA SER A 69 26.73 8.21 4.66
C SER A 69 28.08 8.52 5.29
N ASP A 70 28.44 9.79 5.36
CA ASP A 70 29.65 10.24 6.05
C ASP A 70 29.42 10.52 7.54
N GLN A 71 28.18 10.42 8.01
CA GLN A 71 27.79 10.77 9.38
C GLN A 71 27.20 9.58 10.13
N THR A 72 27.48 9.54 11.43
CA THR A 72 26.76 8.67 12.37
C THR A 72 25.62 9.45 12.98
N TYR A 73 24.43 8.85 12.98
CA TYR A 73 23.21 9.45 13.50
C TYR A 73 22.42 8.39 14.27
N THR A 74 21.75 8.77 15.34
CA THR A 74 21.02 7.85 16.22
C THR A 74 19.71 8.47 16.65
N GLU A 75 18.66 7.65 16.65
CA GLU A 75 17.31 8.00 17.12
C GLU A 75 16.85 6.95 18.12
N ASN A 76 16.19 7.41 19.17
CA ASN A 76 15.64 6.58 20.22
C ASN A 76 14.14 6.81 20.35
N TYR A 77 13.42 5.71 20.38
CA TYR A 77 11.97 5.67 20.46
C TYR A 77 11.56 4.80 21.63
N TYR A 78 10.60 5.28 22.41
CA TYR A 78 10.06 4.58 23.57
C TYR A 78 8.55 4.41 23.43
N TYR A 79 8.09 3.19 23.70
CA TYR A 79 6.69 2.83 23.65
C TYR A 79 6.29 2.11 24.93
N LEU A 80 5.13 2.49 25.50
CA LEU A 80 4.48 1.75 26.58
C LEU A 80 3.12 1.25 26.09
N ILE A 81 2.92 -0.06 26.14
CA ILE A 81 1.71 -0.75 25.69
C ILE A 81 0.98 -1.28 26.93
N ASN A 82 -0.36 -1.16 26.94
CA ASN A 82 -1.19 -1.74 27.99
C ASN A 82 -1.61 -3.19 27.66
N THR A 83 -2.27 -3.85 28.61
CA THR A 83 -2.77 -5.24 28.43
C THR A 83 -3.83 -5.40 27.34
N ASP A 84 -4.44 -4.30 26.88
CA ASP A 84 -5.42 -4.29 25.78
C ASP A 84 -4.75 -4.11 24.40
N ARG A 85 -3.41 -4.21 24.33
CA ARG A 85 -2.60 -4.00 23.12
C ARG A 85 -2.83 -2.61 22.51
N LYS A 86 -2.82 -1.58 23.37
CA LYS A 86 -2.84 -0.17 22.96
C LYS A 86 -1.61 0.55 23.46
N ILE A 87 -1.03 1.40 22.62
CA ILE A 87 0.04 2.31 23.02
C ILE A 87 -0.58 3.39 23.91
N THR A 88 0.01 3.58 25.09
CA THR A 88 -0.41 4.55 26.10
C THR A 88 0.60 5.68 26.28
N LYS A 89 1.86 5.46 25.87
CA LYS A 89 2.90 6.46 25.85
C LYS A 89 3.82 6.22 24.67
N TYR A 90 4.17 7.30 24.00
CA TYR A 90 5.16 7.37 22.93
C TYR A 90 6.07 8.57 23.18
N THR A 91 7.38 8.37 23.10
CA THR A 91 8.36 9.48 23.13
C THR A 91 9.52 9.18 22.20
N THR A 92 10.05 10.21 21.56
CA THR A 92 11.14 10.14 20.58
C THR A 92 12.11 11.30 20.80
N ASP A 93 13.38 11.13 20.49
CA ASP A 93 14.36 12.21 20.41
C ASP A 93 14.54 12.77 18.98
N ASN A 94 13.82 12.22 17.99
CA ASN A 94 13.75 12.74 16.64
C ASN A 94 12.84 13.99 16.59
N VAL A 95 13.45 15.15 16.34
CA VAL A 95 12.75 16.44 16.31
C VAL A 95 11.82 16.64 15.12
N PHE A 96 11.91 15.80 14.10
CA PHE A 96 11.05 15.84 12.91
C PHE A 96 9.94 14.80 12.93
N ASP A 97 9.86 14.01 14.00
CA ASP A 97 8.83 13.01 14.16
C ASP A 97 7.54 13.63 14.68
N ASP A 98 6.49 13.60 13.85
CA ASP A 98 5.16 14.12 14.13
C ASP A 98 4.16 13.02 14.53
N ILE A 99 4.64 11.79 14.74
CA ILE A 99 3.80 10.65 15.13
C ILE A 99 3.21 10.87 16.53
N THR A 100 1.89 10.66 16.62
CA THR A 100 1.16 10.68 17.89
C THR A 100 0.76 9.27 18.35
N VAL A 101 0.35 9.16 19.61
CA VAL A 101 -0.21 7.91 20.16
C VAL A 101 -1.49 7.52 19.44
N GLU A 102 -2.31 8.50 19.06
CA GLU A 102 -3.54 8.30 18.30
C GLU A 102 -3.25 7.72 16.91
N ASN A 103 -2.23 8.25 16.22
CA ASN A 103 -1.78 7.73 14.92
C ASN A 103 -1.36 6.26 15.04
N LEU A 104 -0.51 5.91 16.02
CA LEU A 104 -0.02 4.53 16.19
C LEU A 104 -1.11 3.53 16.55
N ASN A 105 -2.17 3.96 17.25
CA ASN A 105 -3.31 3.10 17.59
C ASN A 105 -4.39 3.05 16.50
N SER A 106 -4.33 3.92 15.49
CA SER A 106 -5.35 4.00 14.42
C SER A 106 -5.40 2.76 13.54
N GLU A 107 -4.34 1.95 13.49
CA GLU A 107 -4.30 0.68 12.75
C GLU A 107 -5.26 -0.40 13.32
N LEU A 108 -5.91 -0.13 14.46
CA LEU A 108 -6.86 -1.03 15.12
C LEU A 108 -8.34 -0.68 14.85
N LEU A 109 -8.66 0.04 13.77
CA LEU A 109 -10.03 0.47 13.47
C LEU A 109 -11.05 -0.69 13.58
N PRO A 110 -12.22 -0.45 14.21
CA PRO A 110 -13.21 -1.50 14.44
C PRO A 110 -13.77 -2.06 13.12
N ILE A 111 -13.88 -3.39 13.05
CA ILE A 111 -14.45 -4.09 11.90
C ILE A 111 -15.92 -3.68 11.72
N ILE A 112 -16.24 -3.01 10.62
CA ILE A 112 -17.62 -2.70 10.23
C ILE A 112 -18.29 -3.97 9.72
N LYS A 113 -19.36 -4.42 10.37
CA LYS A 113 -20.04 -5.69 10.02
C LYS A 113 -21.35 -5.50 9.24
N ASN A 114 -21.95 -4.32 9.34
CA ASN A 114 -23.29 -4.04 8.81
C ASN A 114 -23.24 -2.93 7.76
N ASP A 115 -24.39 -2.71 7.10
CA ASP A 115 -24.61 -1.51 6.28
C ASP A 115 -24.40 -0.27 7.14
N THR A 116 -23.44 0.58 6.76
CA THR A 116 -23.01 1.72 7.56
C THR A 116 -22.62 2.85 6.62
N ILE A 117 -23.00 4.07 6.96
CA ILE A 117 -22.48 5.29 6.33
C ILE A 117 -21.72 6.04 7.41
N ILE A 118 -20.45 6.32 7.15
CA ILE A 118 -19.61 7.13 8.03
C ILE A 118 -19.29 8.41 7.28
N LYS A 119 -19.53 9.55 7.92
CA LYS A 119 -19.14 10.87 7.42
C LYS A 119 -18.15 11.46 8.41
N GLU A 120 -17.00 11.87 7.93
CA GLU A 120 -15.94 12.46 8.75
C GLU A 120 -15.66 13.88 8.24
N GLU A 121 -15.86 14.86 9.12
CA GLU A 121 -15.53 16.29 8.93
C GLU A 121 -16.07 16.92 7.64
N ASP A 122 -17.19 16.44 7.13
CA ASP A 122 -17.79 16.84 5.83
C ASP A 122 -16.92 16.58 4.59
N PHE A 123 -15.66 16.20 4.76
CA PHE A 123 -14.71 15.93 3.68
C PHE A 123 -14.74 14.48 3.20
N TYR A 124 -14.99 13.54 4.10
CA TYR A 124 -14.90 12.11 3.77
C TYR A 124 -16.23 11.41 4.01
N THR A 125 -16.61 10.56 3.04
CA THR A 125 -17.77 9.68 3.18
C THR A 125 -17.38 8.25 2.84
N TYR A 126 -17.67 7.32 3.75
CA TYR A 126 -17.47 5.89 3.58
C TYR A 126 -18.81 5.17 3.61
N ILE A 127 -19.12 4.40 2.56
CA ILE A 127 -20.38 3.65 2.44
C ILE A 127 -20.10 2.15 2.44
N TYR A 128 -20.48 1.50 3.53
CA TYR A 128 -20.38 0.07 3.71
C TYR A 128 -21.70 -0.64 3.39
N LYS A 129 -21.61 -1.77 2.71
CA LYS A 129 -22.71 -2.73 2.51
C LYS A 129 -22.28 -4.10 2.98
N LYS A 130 -23.02 -4.68 3.92
CA LYS A 130 -22.71 -5.96 4.58
C LYS A 130 -21.25 -6.01 5.07
N GLY A 131 -20.80 -4.93 5.68
CA GLY A 131 -19.45 -4.79 6.23
C GLY A 131 -18.33 -4.51 5.21
N LYS A 132 -18.63 -4.36 3.91
CA LYS A 132 -17.63 -4.05 2.89
C LYS A 132 -17.77 -2.64 2.38
N LEU A 133 -16.65 -1.92 2.27
CA LEU A 133 -16.64 -0.59 1.68
C LEU A 133 -16.99 -0.71 0.19
N THR A 134 -18.07 -0.07 -0.23
CA THR A 134 -18.59 -0.08 -1.61
C THR A 134 -18.41 1.26 -2.30
N ASN A 135 -18.35 2.35 -1.54
CA ASN A 135 -18.08 3.68 -2.06
C ASN A 135 -17.29 4.47 -1.01
N TYR A 136 -16.26 5.18 -1.48
CA TYR A 136 -15.53 6.19 -0.74
C TYR A 136 -15.61 7.50 -1.52
N MET A 137 -15.91 8.60 -0.83
CA MET A 137 -15.84 9.94 -1.40
C MET A 137 -14.91 10.81 -0.56
N ALA A 138 -14.09 11.61 -1.23
CA ALA A 138 -13.22 12.60 -0.60
C ALA A 138 -13.45 13.96 -1.25
N TYR A 139 -13.45 15.00 -0.43
CA TYR A 139 -13.54 16.37 -0.84
C TYR A 139 -12.29 17.11 -0.38
N ASP A 140 -11.47 17.53 -1.34
CA ASP A 140 -10.34 18.41 -1.08
C ASP A 140 -10.71 19.84 -1.48
N ILE A 141 -11.06 20.66 -0.49
CA ILE A 141 -11.37 22.08 -0.70
C ILE A 141 -10.12 22.83 -1.19
N ALA A 142 -8.94 22.54 -0.65
CA ALA A 142 -7.73 23.29 -0.95
C ALA A 142 -7.22 22.97 -2.36
N GLY A 143 -7.34 21.71 -2.79
CA GLY A 143 -7.00 21.27 -4.14
C GLY A 143 -8.11 21.43 -5.17
N GLY A 144 -9.32 21.83 -4.76
CA GLY A 144 -10.47 21.96 -5.65
C GLY A 144 -10.83 20.65 -6.35
N MET A 145 -10.79 19.52 -5.63
CA MET A 145 -10.97 18.19 -6.21
C MET A 145 -11.99 17.36 -5.42
N MET A 146 -12.84 16.62 -6.15
CA MET A 146 -13.67 15.57 -5.56
C MET A 146 -13.26 14.22 -6.12
N ASP A 147 -13.03 13.27 -5.21
CA ASP A 147 -12.86 11.86 -5.55
C ASP A 147 -14.09 11.05 -5.18
N SER A 148 -14.39 10.07 -6.01
CA SER A 148 -15.34 9.00 -5.69
C SER A 148 -14.77 7.67 -6.16
N ILE A 149 -14.50 6.74 -5.25
CA ILE A 149 -14.01 5.40 -5.56
C ILE A 149 -15.10 4.38 -5.27
N VAL A 150 -15.47 3.60 -6.28
CA VAL A 150 -16.50 2.57 -6.21
C VAL A 150 -15.86 1.19 -6.27
N TYR A 151 -16.22 0.34 -5.31
CA TYR A 151 -15.71 -1.02 -5.18
C TYR A 151 -16.83 -2.04 -5.43
N THR A 152 -16.54 -3.05 -6.24
CA THR A 152 -17.46 -4.19 -6.42
C THR A 152 -16.78 -5.49 -6.01
N TYR A 153 -17.57 -6.39 -5.41
CA TYR A 153 -17.08 -7.66 -4.89
C TYR A 153 -17.80 -8.83 -5.55
N LYS A 154 -17.07 -9.92 -5.78
CA LYS A 154 -17.60 -11.20 -6.23
C LYS A 154 -17.02 -12.31 -5.37
N ASN A 155 -17.87 -13.19 -4.82
CA ASN A 155 -17.45 -14.26 -3.91
C ASN A 155 -16.53 -13.76 -2.78
N ASP A 156 -16.93 -12.66 -2.16
CA ASP A 156 -16.17 -11.98 -1.10
C ASP A 156 -14.79 -11.42 -1.44
N LYS A 157 -14.41 -11.40 -2.73
CA LYS A 157 -13.17 -10.79 -3.22
C LYS A 157 -13.44 -9.50 -3.98
N LEU A 158 -12.55 -8.52 -3.87
CA LEU A 158 -12.61 -7.28 -4.66
C LEU A 158 -12.45 -7.63 -6.14
N SER A 159 -13.48 -7.34 -6.94
CA SER A 159 -13.52 -7.69 -8.35
C SER A 159 -13.26 -6.48 -9.25
N THR A 160 -13.78 -5.31 -8.90
CA THR A 160 -13.47 -4.07 -9.62
C THR A 160 -13.32 -2.89 -8.67
N ARG A 161 -12.52 -1.91 -9.10
CA ARG A 161 -12.38 -0.59 -8.49
C ARG A 161 -12.51 0.44 -9.60
N THR A 162 -13.46 1.36 -9.50
CA THR A 162 -13.55 2.51 -10.43
C THR A 162 -13.34 3.78 -9.65
N HIS A 163 -12.35 4.57 -10.04
CA HIS A 163 -12.04 5.86 -9.47
C HIS A 163 -12.58 6.94 -10.40
N TYR A 164 -13.46 7.76 -9.87
CA TYR A 164 -14.00 8.93 -10.51
C TYR A 164 -13.41 10.19 -9.89
N LYS A 165 -13.10 11.17 -10.72
CA LYS A 165 -12.61 12.47 -10.30
C LYS A 165 -13.48 13.58 -10.91
N SER A 166 -13.75 14.60 -10.12
CA SER A 166 -14.31 15.86 -10.58
C SER A 166 -13.36 16.98 -10.16
N GLU A 167 -13.02 17.82 -11.14
CA GLU A 167 -12.18 19.00 -10.92
C GLU A 167 -13.08 20.22 -10.77
N GLY A 168 -12.77 21.01 -9.75
CA GLY A 168 -13.42 22.26 -9.42
C GLY A 168 -12.87 23.39 -10.27
N ALA A 169 -13.77 24.27 -10.71
CA ALA A 169 -13.44 25.53 -11.34
C ALA A 169 -13.94 26.67 -10.44
N LEU A 170 -13.10 27.69 -10.28
CA LEU A 170 -13.49 28.95 -9.64
C LEU A 170 -14.09 29.88 -10.68
N GLU A 171 -15.15 30.59 -10.30
CA GLU A 171 -15.73 31.62 -11.15
C GLU A 171 -14.85 32.87 -11.12
N MET A 172 -14.56 33.41 -12.31
CA MET A 172 -13.80 34.65 -12.47
C MET A 172 -14.74 35.66 -13.13
N ASP A 173 -14.81 36.86 -12.57
CA ASP A 173 -15.60 37.94 -13.16
C ASP A 173 -14.92 38.52 -14.42
N ASP A 174 -15.64 39.40 -15.13
CA ASP A 174 -15.18 40.03 -16.37
C ASP A 174 -13.93 40.93 -16.17
N GLU A 175 -13.59 41.28 -14.92
CA GLU A 175 -12.43 42.08 -14.55
C GLU A 175 -11.23 41.22 -14.09
N GLY A 176 -11.42 39.91 -13.98
CA GLY A 176 -10.39 38.95 -13.57
C GLY A 176 -10.33 38.67 -12.07
N PHE A 177 -11.31 39.12 -11.28
CA PHE A 177 -11.39 38.77 -9.86
C PHE A 177 -11.99 37.37 -9.70
N VAL A 178 -11.32 36.55 -8.89
CA VAL A 178 -11.72 35.17 -8.61
C VAL A 178 -12.56 35.16 -7.33
N ASP A 179 -13.77 34.59 -7.41
CA ASP A 179 -14.56 34.32 -6.20
C ASP A 179 -14.13 32.97 -5.61
N GLU A 180 -13.23 33.03 -4.62
CA GLU A 180 -12.74 31.84 -3.89
C GLU A 180 -13.82 31.19 -3.00
N SER A 181 -14.99 31.80 -2.84
CA SER A 181 -16.07 31.28 -1.99
C SER A 181 -16.97 30.26 -2.69
N VAL A 182 -16.88 30.14 -4.02
CA VAL A 182 -17.71 29.21 -4.81
C VAL A 182 -16.84 28.39 -5.76
N ILE A 183 -16.75 27.08 -5.50
CA ILE A 183 -16.12 26.11 -6.40
C ILE A 183 -17.22 25.34 -7.14
N TYR A 184 -17.19 25.40 -8.47
CA TYR A 184 -18.09 24.63 -9.33
C TYR A 184 -17.41 23.34 -9.78
N PHE A 185 -18.01 22.21 -9.43
CA PHE A 185 -17.51 20.90 -9.84
C PHE A 185 -18.18 20.42 -11.11
N SER A 186 -17.36 20.00 -12.07
CA SER A 186 -17.83 19.33 -13.27
C SER A 186 -18.45 17.97 -12.96
N GLU A 187 -19.12 17.35 -13.94
CA GLU A 187 -19.55 15.96 -13.78
C GLU A 187 -18.34 15.04 -13.57
N PHE A 188 -18.49 14.05 -12.70
CA PHE A 188 -17.46 13.05 -12.47
C PHE A 188 -17.05 12.35 -13.77
N SER A 189 -15.75 12.37 -14.04
CA SER A 189 -15.12 11.59 -15.10
C SER A 189 -14.37 10.40 -14.50
N ILE A 190 -14.17 9.33 -15.29
CA ILE A 190 -13.39 8.18 -14.82
C ILE A 190 -11.92 8.56 -14.88
N TYR A 191 -11.22 8.48 -13.76
CA TYR A 191 -9.79 8.70 -13.64
C TYR A 191 -9.00 7.37 -13.60
N GLY A 192 -9.62 6.31 -13.06
CA GLY A 192 -8.97 5.00 -13.01
C GLY A 192 -9.97 3.85 -12.99
N TYR A 193 -9.53 2.69 -13.47
CA TYR A 193 -10.30 1.46 -13.44
C TYR A 193 -9.40 0.25 -13.20
N GLY A 194 -9.78 -0.61 -12.27
CA GLY A 194 -9.15 -1.90 -12.03
C GLY A 194 -10.14 -3.05 -12.08
N GLU A 195 -9.73 -4.19 -12.63
CA GLU A 195 -10.49 -5.43 -12.69
C GLU A 195 -9.61 -6.64 -12.36
N ALA A 196 -10.03 -7.40 -11.35
CA ALA A 196 -9.39 -8.64 -10.93
C ALA A 196 -10.23 -9.86 -11.29
N THR A 197 -9.57 -10.90 -11.79
CA THR A 197 -10.16 -12.23 -11.92
C THR A 197 -9.47 -13.21 -11.00
N TYR A 198 -10.20 -14.22 -10.55
CA TYR A 198 -9.71 -15.18 -9.56
C TYR A 198 -9.85 -16.61 -10.09
N THR A 199 -8.93 -17.49 -9.68
CA THR A 199 -9.02 -18.93 -9.92
C THR A 199 -10.21 -19.53 -9.17
N LYS A 200 -10.55 -20.79 -9.46
CA LYS A 200 -11.58 -21.52 -8.70
C LYS A 200 -11.23 -21.69 -7.22
N LEU A 201 -9.94 -21.64 -6.87
CA LEU A 201 -9.43 -21.69 -5.50
C LEU A 201 -9.43 -20.31 -4.82
N GLY A 202 -9.88 -19.25 -5.50
CA GLY A 202 -9.99 -17.90 -4.94
C GLY A 202 -8.68 -17.11 -4.95
N GLN A 203 -7.65 -17.58 -5.64
CA GLN A 203 -6.37 -16.88 -5.82
C GLN A 203 -6.46 -15.89 -6.98
N LEU A 204 -5.78 -14.74 -6.89
CA LEU A 204 -5.76 -13.74 -7.97
C LEU A 204 -5.14 -14.35 -9.23
N HIS A 205 -5.83 -14.32 -10.36
CA HIS A 205 -5.36 -14.89 -11.62
C HIS A 205 -4.88 -13.81 -12.59
N THR A 206 -5.68 -12.75 -12.77
CA THR A 206 -5.30 -11.59 -13.57
C THR A 206 -5.72 -10.31 -12.88
N LEU A 207 -4.95 -9.25 -13.07
CA LEU A 207 -5.30 -7.89 -12.69
C LEU A 207 -5.08 -6.98 -13.91
N LEU A 208 -6.11 -6.23 -14.29
CA LEU A 208 -6.05 -5.19 -15.29
C LEU A 208 -6.27 -3.86 -14.60
N GLN A 209 -5.41 -2.88 -14.85
CA GLN A 209 -5.58 -1.51 -14.37
C GLN A 209 -5.39 -0.53 -15.52
N HIS A 210 -6.19 0.54 -15.49
CA HIS A 210 -6.12 1.68 -16.36
C HIS A 210 -6.08 2.94 -15.50
N GLU A 211 -5.17 3.84 -15.81
CA GLU A 211 -5.03 5.14 -15.17
C GLU A 211 -4.96 6.20 -16.27
N PHE A 212 -5.80 7.23 -16.16
CA PHE A 212 -5.78 8.34 -17.11
C PHE A 212 -4.59 9.23 -16.82
N THR A 213 -3.86 9.62 -17.87
CA THR A 213 -2.78 10.60 -17.73
C THR A 213 -3.37 12.01 -17.70
N ILE A 214 -2.51 13.01 -17.48
CA ILE A 214 -2.91 14.43 -17.53
C ILE A 214 -3.44 14.77 -18.94
N GLU A 215 -2.87 14.14 -19.97
CA GLU A 215 -3.39 14.16 -21.33
C GLU A 215 -4.62 13.24 -21.44
N SER A 216 -5.80 13.83 -21.46
CA SER A 216 -7.09 13.11 -21.38
C SER A 216 -7.35 12.02 -22.44
N ASP A 217 -6.56 11.94 -23.51
CA ASP A 217 -6.64 10.93 -24.57
C ASP A 217 -5.60 9.80 -24.42
N LEU A 218 -4.77 9.85 -23.39
CA LEU A 218 -3.78 8.82 -23.05
C LEU A 218 -4.16 8.10 -21.77
N ILE A 219 -3.85 6.80 -21.74
CA ILE A 219 -3.99 5.97 -20.56
C ILE A 219 -2.75 5.13 -20.34
N ASP A 220 -2.36 5.00 -19.07
CA ASP A 220 -1.43 3.96 -18.64
C ASP A 220 -2.22 2.68 -18.36
N THR A 221 -1.67 1.56 -18.83
CA THR A 221 -2.28 0.25 -18.73
C THR A 221 -1.34 -0.71 -18.04
N TYR A 222 -1.84 -1.42 -17.04
CA TYR A 222 -1.09 -2.43 -16.31
C TYR A 222 -1.86 -3.74 -16.35
N LYS A 223 -1.24 -4.78 -16.92
CA LYS A 223 -1.85 -6.10 -17.02
C LYS A 223 -0.95 -7.13 -16.37
N SER A 224 -1.37 -7.61 -15.22
CA SER A 224 -0.68 -8.65 -14.46
C SER A 224 -1.36 -10.01 -14.60
N THR A 225 -0.58 -11.06 -14.80
CA THR A 225 -1.03 -12.46 -14.75
C THR A 225 -0.22 -13.19 -13.69
N TYR A 226 -0.89 -13.98 -12.86
CA TYR A 226 -0.32 -14.63 -11.69
C TYR A 226 -0.44 -16.15 -11.80
N THR A 227 0.60 -16.86 -11.34
CA THR A 227 0.56 -18.31 -11.19
C THR A 227 1.00 -18.75 -9.80
N TYR A 228 0.54 -19.94 -9.44
CA TYR A 228 0.74 -20.55 -8.13
C TYR A 228 1.29 -21.95 -8.31
N ASP A 229 2.01 -22.46 -7.31
CA ASP A 229 2.44 -23.84 -7.29
C ASP A 229 1.31 -24.81 -6.89
N GLN A 230 1.65 -26.10 -6.77
CA GLN A 230 0.67 -27.14 -6.43
C GLN A 230 0.13 -27.01 -4.99
N GLN A 231 0.87 -26.33 -4.11
CA GLN A 231 0.49 -26.04 -2.73
C GLN A 231 -0.36 -24.76 -2.64
N GLY A 232 -0.54 -24.05 -3.75
CA GLY A 232 -1.29 -22.81 -3.83
C GLY A 232 -0.51 -21.57 -3.40
N ARG A 233 0.82 -21.66 -3.30
CA ARG A 233 1.69 -20.52 -2.99
C ARG A 233 2.00 -19.71 -4.24
N PHE A 234 2.15 -18.40 -4.09
CA PHE A 234 2.52 -17.52 -5.20
C PHE A 234 3.85 -17.95 -5.80
N LYS A 235 3.90 -18.17 -7.12
CA LYS A 235 5.10 -18.66 -7.81
C LYS A 235 5.71 -17.62 -8.71
N ASN A 236 4.91 -17.02 -9.59
CA ASN A 236 5.36 -15.97 -10.48
C ASN A 236 4.22 -15.05 -10.91
N ALA A 237 4.60 -13.87 -11.37
CA ALA A 237 3.71 -12.98 -12.08
C ALA A 237 4.44 -12.35 -13.27
N THR A 238 3.69 -12.04 -14.32
CA THR A 238 4.14 -11.17 -15.41
C THR A 238 3.23 -9.97 -15.46
N THR A 239 3.80 -8.78 -15.42
CA THR A 239 3.09 -7.51 -15.57
C THR A 239 3.57 -6.82 -16.83
N VAL A 240 2.65 -6.51 -17.72
CA VAL A 240 2.90 -5.64 -18.88
C VAL A 240 2.37 -4.26 -18.53
N SER A 241 3.26 -3.27 -18.58
CA SER A 241 2.95 -1.84 -18.50
C SER A 241 3.09 -1.25 -19.90
N ASP A 242 2.11 -0.47 -20.33
CA ASP A 242 2.17 0.25 -21.60
C ASP A 242 1.27 1.48 -21.56
N ARG A 243 1.51 2.43 -22.46
CA ARG A 243 0.68 3.63 -22.62
C ARG A 243 -0.06 3.57 -23.95
N CYS A 244 -1.37 3.75 -23.93
CA CYS A 244 -2.22 3.67 -25.12
C CYS A 244 -2.95 4.99 -25.42
N PHE A 245 -3.17 5.27 -26.70
CA PHE A 245 -4.10 6.30 -27.15
C PHE A 245 -5.54 5.77 -27.13
N LEU A 246 -6.45 6.58 -26.63
CA LEU A 246 -7.88 6.32 -26.69
C LEU A 246 -8.50 7.00 -27.91
N THR A 247 -9.22 6.23 -28.71
CA THR A 247 -10.13 6.77 -29.71
C THR A 247 -11.29 7.51 -29.03
N TYR A 248 -11.87 8.48 -29.75
CA TYR A 248 -13.07 9.19 -29.31
C TYR A 248 -14.23 8.25 -28.90
N LYS A 249 -14.35 7.08 -29.54
CA LYS A 249 -15.37 6.08 -29.20
C LYS A 249 -15.07 5.35 -27.89
N GLN A 250 -13.80 5.16 -27.53
CA GLN A 250 -13.40 4.57 -26.26
C GLN A 250 -13.61 5.58 -25.12
N LEU A 251 -13.24 6.86 -25.30
CA LEU A 251 -13.45 7.91 -24.29
C LEU A 251 -14.90 8.02 -23.79
N LYS A 252 -15.89 7.73 -24.65
CA LYS A 252 -17.32 7.73 -24.27
C LYS A 252 -17.84 6.44 -23.63
N LYS A 253 -16.99 5.42 -23.46
CA LYS A 253 -17.36 4.12 -22.92
C LYS A 253 -16.63 3.87 -21.62
N HIS A 254 -17.29 3.17 -20.71
CA HIS A 254 -16.65 2.67 -19.49
C HIS A 254 -15.44 1.76 -19.83
N PRO A 255 -14.29 1.88 -19.14
CA PRO A 255 -13.04 1.16 -19.45
C PRO A 255 -13.18 -0.35 -19.60
N LYS A 256 -14.01 -0.98 -18.76
CA LYS A 256 -14.43 -2.40 -18.88
C LYS A 256 -14.82 -2.87 -20.30
N LYS A 257 -15.30 -1.96 -21.15
CA LYS A 257 -15.76 -2.28 -22.53
C LYS A 257 -14.72 -1.97 -23.60
N TRP A 258 -13.54 -1.46 -23.23
CA TRP A 258 -12.50 -1.15 -24.18
C TRP A 258 -11.89 -2.42 -24.76
N LYS A 259 -11.45 -2.29 -26.01
CA LYS A 259 -10.61 -3.25 -26.70
C LYS A 259 -9.45 -2.44 -27.24
N LEU A 260 -8.36 -2.42 -26.49
CA LEU A 260 -7.14 -1.71 -26.87
C LEU A 260 -6.34 -2.63 -27.79
N GLN A 261 -5.85 -2.10 -28.91
CA GLN A 261 -5.00 -2.85 -29.84
C GLN A 261 -3.52 -2.54 -29.60
N GLU A 262 -2.64 -3.50 -29.90
CA GLU A 262 -1.18 -3.37 -29.69
C GLU A 262 -0.53 -2.25 -30.52
N ASN A 263 -1.19 -1.78 -31.59
CA ASN A 263 -0.72 -0.69 -32.45
C ASN A 263 -1.26 0.70 -32.04
N GLU A 264 -2.03 0.79 -30.95
CA GLU A 264 -2.50 2.06 -30.35
C GLU A 264 -1.59 2.51 -29.19
N THR A 265 -0.36 2.00 -29.13
CA THR A 265 0.58 2.22 -28.02
C THR A 265 1.59 3.34 -28.32
N VAL A 266 2.10 3.96 -27.27
CA VAL A 266 3.15 4.98 -27.34
C VAL A 266 4.51 4.28 -27.39
N GLU A 267 5.29 4.58 -28.43
CA GLU A 267 6.63 3.99 -28.59
C GLU A 267 7.52 4.26 -27.36
N GLY A 268 8.22 3.23 -26.89
CA GLY A 268 9.15 3.32 -25.76
C GLY A 268 8.51 3.18 -24.36
N MET A 269 7.17 3.12 -24.27
CA MET A 269 6.47 2.98 -22.98
C MET A 269 6.21 1.53 -22.57
N TYR A 270 6.41 0.57 -23.47
CA TYR A 270 6.26 -0.85 -23.18
C TYR A 270 7.34 -1.33 -22.19
N ILE A 271 6.89 -1.86 -21.05
CA ILE A 271 7.74 -2.53 -20.07
C ILE A 271 7.06 -3.82 -19.63
N GLU A 272 7.75 -4.94 -19.84
CA GLU A 272 7.35 -6.23 -19.28
C GLU A 272 8.19 -6.51 -18.03
N THR A 273 7.54 -6.71 -16.89
CA THR A 273 8.18 -7.07 -15.62
C THR A 273 7.76 -8.47 -15.19
N THR A 274 8.73 -9.30 -14.87
CA THR A 274 8.54 -10.65 -14.34
C THR A 274 8.92 -10.70 -12.87
N PHE A 275 8.12 -11.42 -12.09
CA PHE A 275 8.31 -11.68 -10.68
C PHE A 275 8.38 -13.19 -10.47
N SER A 276 9.29 -13.67 -9.63
CA SER A 276 9.39 -15.10 -9.31
C SER A 276 9.78 -15.29 -7.85
N VAL A 277 9.14 -16.26 -7.18
CA VAL A 277 9.38 -16.59 -5.77
C VAL A 277 9.64 -18.09 -5.64
N SER A 278 10.62 -18.45 -4.81
CA SER A 278 10.91 -19.83 -4.44
C SER A 278 10.79 -20.03 -2.93
N TYR A 279 10.52 -21.28 -2.53
CA TYR A 279 10.31 -21.67 -1.13
C TYR A 279 11.20 -22.85 -0.76
N ASP A 280 11.51 -23.00 0.53
CA ASP A 280 12.11 -24.22 1.08
C ASP A 280 11.05 -25.28 1.42
N SER A 281 11.50 -26.42 1.96
CA SER A 281 10.63 -27.51 2.39
C SER A 281 9.81 -27.22 3.65
N LYS A 282 10.05 -26.10 4.33
CA LYS A 282 9.28 -25.60 5.47
C LYS A 282 8.31 -24.48 5.07
N ASP A 283 8.06 -24.33 3.76
CA ASP A 283 7.19 -23.30 3.17
C ASP A 283 7.65 -21.85 3.41
N ARG A 284 8.95 -21.62 3.66
CA ARG A 284 9.51 -20.27 3.82
C ARG A 284 10.09 -19.78 2.50
N ILE A 285 9.91 -18.50 2.19
CA ILE A 285 10.46 -17.89 0.97
C ILE A 285 11.99 -17.88 1.05
N THR A 286 12.66 -18.37 0.01
CA THR A 286 14.13 -18.43 -0.11
C THR A 286 14.68 -17.54 -1.21
N SER A 287 13.88 -17.16 -2.20
CA SER A 287 14.29 -16.18 -3.20
C SER A 287 13.11 -15.40 -3.74
N TYR A 288 13.40 -14.17 -4.16
CA TYR A 288 12.51 -13.32 -4.94
C TYR A 288 13.33 -12.66 -6.05
N THR A 289 12.84 -12.73 -7.28
CA THR A 289 13.46 -12.08 -8.44
C THR A 289 12.43 -11.19 -9.11
N LYS A 290 12.81 -9.94 -9.36
CA LYS A 290 12.09 -9.01 -10.23
C LYS A 290 13.02 -8.61 -11.36
N ALA A 291 12.62 -8.88 -12.60
CA ALA A 291 13.38 -8.50 -13.79
C ALA A 291 12.45 -7.86 -14.81
N ASP A 292 12.89 -6.77 -15.46
CA ASP A 292 12.14 -6.13 -16.52
C ASP A 292 12.82 -6.24 -17.91
N SER A 293 12.05 -5.93 -18.95
CA SER A 293 12.50 -5.93 -20.34
C SER A 293 13.58 -4.88 -20.64
N GLN A 294 13.80 -3.92 -19.75
CA GLN A 294 14.87 -2.91 -19.83
C GLN A 294 16.16 -3.37 -19.13
N LYS A 295 16.22 -4.63 -18.69
CA LYS A 295 17.35 -5.29 -18.01
C LYS A 295 17.62 -4.80 -16.59
N ASN A 296 16.67 -4.10 -15.95
CA ASN A 296 16.79 -3.88 -14.51
C ASN A 296 16.48 -5.20 -13.80
N ASN A 297 17.32 -5.57 -12.85
CA ASN A 297 17.15 -6.79 -12.09
C ASN A 297 17.30 -6.53 -10.60
N ILE A 298 16.40 -7.13 -9.82
CA ILE A 298 16.43 -7.12 -8.37
C ILE A 298 16.30 -8.56 -7.91
N VAL A 299 17.31 -9.07 -7.22
CA VAL A 299 17.35 -10.43 -6.70
C VAL A 299 17.52 -10.38 -5.19
N TYR A 300 16.63 -11.05 -4.50
CA TYR A 300 16.73 -11.31 -3.07
C TYR A 300 16.95 -12.80 -2.85
N ASN A 301 17.91 -13.14 -2.00
CA ASN A 301 18.14 -14.50 -1.52
C ASN A 301 18.06 -14.50 -0.01
N VAL A 302 17.20 -15.36 0.53
CA VAL A 302 16.94 -15.46 1.96
C VAL A 302 17.49 -16.77 2.48
N SER A 303 18.28 -16.69 3.55
CA SER A 303 18.71 -17.86 4.30
C SER A 303 18.26 -17.75 5.76
N TYR A 304 17.96 -18.90 6.34
CA TYR A 304 17.48 -19.01 7.71
C TYR A 304 18.45 -19.92 8.48
N GLU A 305 19.04 -19.38 9.54
CA GLU A 305 19.87 -20.16 10.46
C GLU A 305 18.98 -20.50 11.67
N ASN A 306 18.27 -21.62 11.55
CA ASN A 306 17.17 -22.00 12.45
C ASN A 306 16.07 -20.93 12.49
N ASP A 307 15.36 -20.81 13.61
CA ASP A 307 14.30 -19.82 13.80
C ASP A 307 14.81 -18.53 14.49
N ALA A 308 16.09 -18.51 14.89
CA ALA A 308 16.70 -17.41 15.63
C ALA A 308 17.34 -16.33 14.74
N LYS A 309 17.62 -16.65 13.47
CA LYS A 309 18.30 -15.72 12.55
C LYS A 309 17.82 -15.86 11.11
N LYS A 310 17.74 -14.72 10.42
CA LYS A 310 17.40 -14.62 9.00
C LYS A 310 18.36 -13.65 8.33
N ASN A 311 18.89 -14.05 7.18
CA ASN A 311 19.74 -13.19 6.35
C ASN A 311 19.08 -13.00 4.99
N ILE A 312 19.03 -11.75 4.51
CA ILE A 312 18.50 -11.39 3.20
C ILE A 312 19.61 -10.71 2.41
N TYR A 313 20.14 -11.42 1.42
CA TYR A 313 21.07 -10.86 0.44
C TYR A 313 20.28 -10.22 -0.68
N VAL A 314 20.63 -8.98 -1.03
CA VAL A 314 19.97 -8.23 -2.09
C VAL A 314 21.00 -7.82 -3.11
N SER A 315 20.73 -8.10 -4.38
CA SER A 315 21.52 -7.64 -5.51
C SER A 315 20.57 -6.86 -6.41
N ARG A 316 20.81 -5.56 -6.56
CA ARG A 316 19.88 -4.65 -7.25
C ARG A 316 20.62 -3.55 -8.00
N ASP A 317 20.02 -3.10 -9.08
CA ASP A 317 20.47 -1.93 -9.81
C ASP A 317 19.72 -0.69 -9.31
N ASP A 318 20.45 0.29 -8.77
CA ASP A 318 19.91 1.55 -8.26
C ASP A 318 20.32 2.71 -9.18
N TYR A 319 19.40 3.61 -9.51
CA TYR A 319 19.76 4.85 -10.21
C TYR A 319 20.32 5.87 -9.22
N SER A 320 21.56 6.31 -9.45
CA SER A 320 22.20 7.37 -8.68
C SER A 320 21.89 8.72 -9.31
N PHE A 321 20.93 9.46 -8.76
CA PHE A 321 20.59 10.82 -9.23
C PHE A 321 21.79 11.77 -9.21
N GLN A 322 22.67 11.66 -8.21
CA GLN A 322 23.87 12.52 -8.11
C GLN A 322 24.89 12.29 -9.22
N LYS A 323 24.94 11.07 -9.78
CA LYS A 323 25.92 10.68 -10.79
C LYS A 323 25.29 10.45 -12.17
N GLU A 324 23.96 10.52 -12.25
CA GLU A 324 23.14 10.18 -13.41
C GLU A 324 23.47 8.81 -14.03
N ILE A 325 23.87 7.84 -13.19
CA ILE A 325 24.22 6.48 -13.63
C ILE A 325 23.51 5.43 -12.79
N THR A 326 23.23 4.29 -13.40
CA THR A 326 22.84 3.08 -12.69
C THR A 326 24.07 2.48 -12.00
N ILE A 327 23.96 2.26 -10.69
CA ILE A 327 24.96 1.60 -9.87
C ILE A 327 24.42 0.26 -9.39
N HIS A 328 25.21 -0.78 -9.58
CA HIS A 328 24.91 -2.07 -8.98
C HIS A 328 25.20 -2.03 -7.48
N ARG A 329 24.25 -2.47 -6.66
CA ARG A 329 24.37 -2.54 -5.21
C ARG A 329 24.11 -3.94 -4.70
N ASP A 330 25.08 -4.44 -3.95
CA ASP A 330 24.95 -5.66 -3.16
C ASP A 330 24.77 -5.27 -1.68
N LEU A 331 23.65 -5.68 -1.11
CA LEU A 331 23.29 -5.44 0.28
C LEU A 331 23.08 -6.75 1.03
N LEU A 332 23.23 -6.70 2.35
CA LEU A 332 22.87 -7.79 3.24
C LEU A 332 22.10 -7.25 4.43
N PHE A 333 20.93 -7.81 4.70
CA PHE A 333 20.19 -7.57 5.93
C PHE A 333 20.30 -8.80 6.83
N GLU A 334 20.73 -8.61 8.08
CA GLU A 334 20.79 -9.67 9.09
C GLU A 334 19.78 -9.37 10.20
N TYR A 335 18.94 -10.34 10.51
CA TYR A 335 17.91 -10.26 11.56
C TYR A 335 18.21 -11.28 12.65
N THR A 336 18.06 -10.86 13.89
CA THR A 336 18.08 -11.72 15.08
C THR A 336 16.74 -11.63 15.80
N TYR A 337 16.26 -12.77 16.28
CA TYR A 337 14.94 -12.89 16.90
C TYR A 337 15.01 -13.32 18.36
N ASP A 338 14.00 -12.92 19.13
CA ASP A 338 13.71 -13.51 20.44
C ASP A 338 12.88 -14.80 20.33
N THR A 339 12.48 -15.35 21.47
CA THR A 339 11.68 -16.57 21.58
C THR A 339 10.25 -16.44 21.06
N TYR A 340 9.73 -15.21 20.92
CA TYR A 340 8.42 -14.94 20.34
C TYR A 340 8.50 -14.66 18.83
N HIS A 341 9.69 -14.79 18.22
CA HIS A 341 9.96 -14.49 16.81
C HIS A 341 9.74 -13.01 16.46
N ASN A 342 10.02 -12.12 17.41
CA ASN A 342 10.14 -10.70 17.14
C ASN A 342 11.57 -10.33 16.80
N PRO A 343 11.80 -9.44 15.81
CA PRO A 343 13.13 -8.94 15.54
C PRO A 343 13.62 -8.12 16.74
N THR A 344 14.77 -8.48 17.30
CA THR A 344 15.44 -7.73 18.39
C THR A 344 16.64 -6.95 17.88
N TYR A 345 17.21 -7.38 16.76
CA TYR A 345 18.31 -6.68 16.10
C TYR A 345 18.25 -6.88 14.60
N ILE A 346 18.40 -5.78 13.86
CA ILE A 346 18.45 -5.75 12.40
C ILE A 346 19.67 -4.94 11.99
N ALA A 347 20.52 -5.49 11.13
CA ALA A 347 21.65 -4.77 10.56
C ALA A 347 21.61 -4.83 9.03
N SER A 348 21.79 -3.68 8.37
CA SER A 348 22.03 -3.60 6.93
C SER A 348 23.52 -3.36 6.67
N TYR A 349 24.04 -4.07 5.67
CA TYR A 349 25.43 -3.95 5.23
C TYR A 349 25.48 -3.63 3.75
N ILE A 350 26.41 -2.77 3.37
CA ILE A 350 26.82 -2.58 1.97
C ILE A 350 28.00 -3.52 1.71
N LEU A 351 27.88 -4.39 0.71
CA LEU A 351 28.93 -5.30 0.29
C LEU A 351 29.81 -4.61 -0.75
N ARG A 352 31.07 -4.33 -0.40
CA ARG A 352 32.02 -3.67 -1.31
C ARG A 352 33.33 -4.43 -1.33
N ASN A 353 33.76 -4.86 -2.53
CA ASN A 353 35.01 -5.61 -2.73
C ASN A 353 35.11 -6.84 -1.80
N GLY A 354 34.00 -7.56 -1.62
CA GLY A 354 33.93 -8.75 -0.75
C GLY A 354 33.92 -8.47 0.75
N LYS A 355 33.86 -7.19 1.19
CA LYS A 355 33.77 -6.82 2.61
C LYS A 355 32.37 -6.34 2.96
N LYS A 356 31.90 -6.72 4.14
CA LYS A 356 30.70 -6.16 4.77
C LYS A 356 31.04 -4.82 5.42
N VAL A 357 30.35 -3.75 5.04
CA VAL A 357 30.41 -2.46 5.72
C VAL A 357 29.05 -2.20 6.35
N LEU A 358 28.99 -2.07 7.68
CA LEU A 358 27.75 -1.79 8.38
C LEU A 358 27.22 -0.41 7.96
N ASP A 359 25.98 -0.36 7.52
CA ASP A 359 25.32 0.85 7.05
C ASP A 359 24.30 1.34 8.09
N LYS A 360 23.33 0.50 8.44
CA LYS A 360 22.32 0.82 9.45
C LYS A 360 22.16 -0.32 10.43
N SER A 361 21.75 0.00 11.65
CA SER A 361 21.29 -1.00 12.60
C SER A 361 20.09 -0.50 13.40
N THR A 362 19.17 -1.40 13.69
CA THR A 362 18.05 -1.16 14.58
C THR A 362 18.04 -2.20 15.69
N GLU A 363 18.01 -1.75 16.93
CA GLU A 363 17.84 -2.60 18.12
C GLU A 363 16.44 -2.39 18.70
N LEU A 364 15.77 -3.48 19.09
CA LEU A 364 14.50 -3.47 19.80
C LEU A 364 14.68 -4.19 21.13
N ALA A 365 14.72 -3.43 22.23
CA ALA A 365 14.66 -3.98 23.58
C ALA A 365 13.19 -4.10 24.01
N ILE A 366 12.68 -5.33 23.99
CA ILE A 366 11.28 -5.67 24.24
C ILE A 366 11.12 -6.23 25.65
N ILE A 367 10.18 -5.68 26.42
CA ILE A 367 9.79 -6.20 27.73
C ILE A 367 8.36 -6.70 27.66
N TYR A 368 8.16 -7.94 28.10
CA TYR A 368 6.86 -8.61 28.19
C TYR A 368 6.24 -8.48 29.58
N TYR A 369 4.93 -8.70 29.66
CA TYR A 369 4.18 -8.76 30.92
C TYR A 369 4.50 -9.98 31.78
#